data_AF-A0A536MNM7-F1
#
_entry.id   AF-A0A536MNM7-F1
#
_cell.length_a   1.000
_cell.length_b   1.000
_cell.length_c   1.000
_cell.angle_alpha   90.00
_cell.angle_beta   90.00
_cell.angle_gamma   90.00
#
_symmetry.space_group_name_H-M   'P 1'
#
loop_
_entity.id
_entity.type
_entity.pdbx_description
1 polymer ?
#
loop_
_entity_poly.entity_id
_entity_poly.type
_entity_poly.pdbx_seq_one_letter_code
_entity_poly.pdbx_strand_id
1 'polypeptide(L)'
;MVAADPRIRALLRDYPGHPYKKWHGAHWRLLSLVELGLTEGDDRIFGAVDPVLKWLLNPRRQTPRISGRYRQCASMDGNGLLVCCRLGMQADPRVIELATRLTRWQWPDGGWNCDRRPGVTHSSFHESLPPLRGLAAHGGFPEATARAAEFFLRHRMFRSESDGEVINQEWLQLHWPAYWHYDVLAGLRAVTEAGLVRDDRTREALDHLESQRSADGKWRANGRRYWLRRGDSNVDVLDWGDGADVLTRQALTPFRCTSIRPPPLPDMRPPSRSVLIRADIRPSVPTVPARLQPI
;
A
#
# COMPACT_ATOMS: atom_id res chain seq x y z
N MET A 1 -20.91 8.68 6.74
CA MET A 1 -20.69 9.22 8.11
C MET A 1 -19.79 8.27 8.89
N VAL A 2 -18.48 8.50 8.82
CA VAL A 2 -17.46 7.81 9.62
C VAL A 2 -17.53 8.27 11.10
N ALA A 3 -18.11 9.45 11.36
CA ALA A 3 -18.18 10.08 12.67
C ALA A 3 -19.06 9.40 13.75
N ALA A 4 -19.88 8.39 13.39
CA ALA A 4 -20.78 7.72 14.35
C ALA A 4 -20.22 6.39 14.90
N ASP A 5 -19.09 5.90 14.40
CA ASP A 5 -18.52 4.63 14.85
C ASP A 5 -17.81 4.79 16.21
N PRO A 6 -18.26 4.10 17.28
CA PRO A 6 -17.64 4.21 18.60
C PRO A 6 -16.17 3.76 18.61
N ARG A 7 -15.76 2.88 17.67
CA ARG A 7 -14.37 2.46 17.49
C ARG A 7 -13.48 3.64 17.12
N ILE A 8 -13.97 4.53 16.26
CA ILE A 8 -13.22 5.70 15.80
C ILE A 8 -13.00 6.68 16.95
N ARG A 9 -14.04 6.94 17.75
CA ARG A 9 -13.90 7.78 18.95
C ARG A 9 -12.88 7.19 19.93
N ALA A 10 -12.88 5.88 20.14
CA ALA A 10 -11.91 5.21 21.00
C ALA A 10 -10.49 5.32 20.44
N LEU A 11 -10.31 5.11 19.14
CA LEU A 11 -9.00 5.18 18.47
C LEU A 11 -8.43 6.59 18.42
N LEU A 12 -9.25 7.64 18.52
CA LEU A 12 -8.78 9.02 18.54
C LEU A 12 -8.29 9.51 19.91
N ARG A 13 -8.59 8.82 21.02
CA ARG A 13 -8.13 9.20 22.38
C ARG A 13 -6.61 9.38 22.44
N ASP A 14 -6.13 10.14 23.42
CA ASP A 14 -4.70 10.44 23.58
C ASP A 14 -3.79 9.21 23.48
N TYR A 15 -2.59 9.46 22.97
CA TYR A 15 -1.61 8.44 22.60
C TYR A 15 -0.39 8.51 23.53
N PRO A 16 -0.44 7.93 24.74
CA PRO A 16 0.71 7.97 25.63
C PRO A 16 1.84 7.07 25.13
N GLY A 17 3.04 7.64 24.98
CA GLY A 17 4.29 6.91 24.79
C GLY A 17 4.78 6.82 23.33
N HIS A 18 5.61 5.81 23.06
CA HIS A 18 6.28 5.66 21.77
C HIS A 18 5.28 5.40 20.62
N PRO A 19 5.40 6.04 19.43
CA PRO A 19 4.44 5.90 18.34
C PRO A 19 4.17 4.45 17.89
N TYR A 20 5.16 3.57 18.02
CA TYR A 20 5.08 2.15 17.65
C TYR A 20 4.69 1.19 18.80
N LYS A 21 4.37 1.70 20.00
CA LYS A 21 3.98 0.85 21.14
C LYS A 21 2.85 -0.08 20.68
N LYS A 22 3.06 -1.40 20.73
CA LYS A 22 2.17 -2.38 20.09
C LYS A 22 0.71 -2.15 20.46
N TRP A 23 -0.07 -2.00 19.40
CA TRP A 23 -1.52 -1.78 19.32
C TRP A 23 -2.06 -0.49 19.96
N HIS A 24 -1.26 0.18 20.80
CA HIS A 24 -1.65 1.40 21.51
C HIS A 24 -1.10 2.69 20.91
N GLY A 25 0.09 2.62 20.32
CA GLY A 25 0.79 3.78 19.78
C GLY A 25 0.06 4.37 18.58
N ALA A 26 0.30 5.66 18.33
CA ALA A 26 -0.33 6.40 17.24
C ALA A 26 -0.20 5.69 15.87
N HIS A 27 0.92 5.01 15.60
CA HIS A 27 1.14 4.27 14.35
C HIS A 27 0.03 3.24 14.08
N TRP A 28 -0.26 2.37 15.05
CA TRP A 28 -1.24 1.30 14.89
C TRP A 28 -2.67 1.81 14.89
N ARG A 29 -2.95 2.84 15.70
CA ARG A 29 -4.30 3.39 15.81
C ARG A 29 -4.68 4.21 14.58
N LEU A 30 -3.74 4.97 14.01
CA LEU A 30 -3.94 5.64 12.72
C LEU A 30 -4.14 4.63 11.59
N LEU A 31 -3.39 3.52 11.59
CA LEU A 31 -3.61 2.42 10.63
C LEU A 31 -5.03 1.85 10.76
N SER A 32 -5.47 1.55 11.98
CA SER A 32 -6.84 1.08 12.23
C SER A 32 -7.90 2.09 11.79
N LEU A 33 -7.68 3.40 11.97
CA LEU A 33 -8.60 4.45 11.55
C LEU A 33 -8.78 4.47 10.02
N VAL A 34 -7.69 4.44 9.24
CA VAL A 34 -7.79 4.44 7.78
C VAL A 34 -8.34 3.11 7.25
N GLU A 35 -8.06 1.99 7.93
CA GLU A 35 -8.62 0.67 7.61
C GLU A 35 -10.13 0.59 7.90
N LEU A 36 -10.64 1.39 8.85
CA LEU A 36 -12.09 1.56 9.07
C LEU A 36 -12.77 2.45 8.01
N GLY A 37 -11.99 3.15 7.18
CA GLY A 37 -12.45 4.00 6.09
C GLY A 37 -12.35 5.49 6.35
N LEU A 38 -11.54 5.93 7.33
CA LEU A 38 -11.23 7.35 7.51
C LEU A 38 -10.36 7.85 6.34
N THR A 39 -10.83 8.88 5.64
CA THR A 39 -10.14 9.47 4.47
C THR A 39 -9.79 10.95 4.63
N GLU A 40 -10.25 11.58 5.72
CA GLU A 40 -10.02 12.99 6.01
C GLU A 40 -9.43 13.12 7.41
N GLY A 41 -8.46 14.02 7.56
CA GLY A 41 -7.82 14.35 8.83
C GLY A 41 -8.25 15.71 9.35
N ASP A 42 -8.42 15.83 10.65
CA ASP A 42 -8.50 17.10 11.38
C ASP A 42 -7.18 17.37 12.14
N ASP A 43 -7.09 18.50 12.83
CA ASP A 43 -5.89 18.88 13.60
C ASP A 43 -5.48 17.81 14.63
N ARG A 44 -6.45 17.07 15.19
CA ARG A 44 -6.18 15.99 16.15
C ARG A 44 -5.50 14.81 15.47
N ILE A 45 -5.99 14.41 14.28
CA ILE A 45 -5.40 13.33 13.49
C ILE A 45 -4.00 13.75 13.02
N PHE A 46 -3.83 14.95 12.48
CA PHE A 46 -2.53 15.42 12.02
C PHE A 46 -1.53 15.61 13.17
N GLY A 47 -2.01 16.04 14.34
CA GLY A 47 -1.21 16.07 15.58
C GLY A 47 -0.71 14.68 16.01
N ALA A 48 -1.41 13.61 15.64
CA ALA A 48 -0.97 12.23 15.87
C ALA A 48 -0.04 11.69 14.76
N VAL A 49 -0.22 12.15 13.51
CA VAL A 49 0.64 11.78 12.37
C VAL A 49 2.05 12.36 12.54
N ASP A 50 2.17 13.60 13.01
CA ASP A 50 3.46 14.28 13.16
C ASP A 50 4.50 13.51 14.00
N PRO A 51 4.21 13.03 15.22
CA PRO A 51 5.16 12.22 15.99
C PRO A 51 5.48 10.88 15.33
N VAL A 52 4.55 10.29 14.56
CA VAL A 52 4.81 9.07 13.78
C VAL A 52 5.82 9.37 12.67
N LEU A 53 5.63 10.44 11.89
CA LEU A 53 6.57 10.85 10.84
C LEU A 53 7.94 11.22 11.41
N LYS A 54 7.99 11.98 12.52
CA LYS A 54 9.24 12.30 13.22
C LYS A 54 9.99 11.05 13.66
N TRP A 55 9.27 10.04 14.14
CA TRP A 55 9.86 8.76 14.52
C TRP A 55 10.37 7.98 13.29
N LEU A 56 9.54 7.79 12.26
CA LEU A 56 9.93 7.04 11.06
C LEU A 56 11.10 7.69 10.33
N LEU A 57 11.12 9.02 10.22
CA LEU A 57 12.17 9.77 9.54
C LEU A 57 13.37 10.10 10.42
N ASN A 58 13.37 9.67 11.68
CA ASN A 58 14.46 9.95 12.62
C ASN A 58 15.80 9.49 12.03
N PRO A 59 16.80 10.37 11.86
CA PRO A 59 18.08 10.02 11.26
C PRO A 59 18.88 8.99 12.08
N ARG A 60 18.53 8.78 13.35
CA ARG A 60 19.11 7.72 14.19
C ARG A 60 18.56 6.32 13.87
N ARG A 61 17.45 6.19 13.14
CA ARG A 61 16.99 4.89 12.62
C ARG A 61 17.92 4.47 11.49
N GLN A 62 18.91 3.64 11.81
CA GLN A 62 19.83 3.09 10.84
C GLN A 62 19.19 1.94 10.06
N THR A 63 19.43 1.92 8.75
CA THR A 63 19.04 0.81 7.87
C THR A 63 20.30 0.13 7.33
N PRO A 64 20.81 -0.92 8.00
CA PRO A 64 22.06 -1.55 7.60
C PRO A 64 21.94 -2.22 6.24
N ARG A 65 23.01 -2.17 5.45
CA ARG A 65 23.13 -2.91 4.18
C ARG A 65 24.05 -4.11 4.39
N ILE A 66 23.49 -5.31 4.33
CA ILE A 66 24.19 -6.58 4.58
C ILE A 66 24.10 -7.44 3.32
N SER A 67 25.25 -7.87 2.80
CA SER A 67 25.36 -8.65 1.55
C SER A 67 24.60 -7.98 0.40
N GLY A 68 24.80 -6.66 0.24
CA GLY A 68 24.18 -5.86 -0.81
C GLY A 68 22.72 -5.45 -0.58
N ARG A 69 22.05 -5.93 0.47
CA ARG A 69 20.61 -5.73 0.73
C ARG A 69 20.34 -4.93 2.00
N TYR A 70 19.42 -3.97 1.95
CA TYR A 70 19.00 -3.18 3.12
C TYR A 70 18.15 -4.02 4.07
N ARG A 71 18.43 -4.00 5.38
CA ARG A 71 17.66 -4.74 6.40
C ARG A 71 16.85 -3.77 7.22
N GLN A 72 15.56 -3.64 6.90
CA GLN A 72 14.64 -2.69 7.53
C GLN A 72 13.31 -3.36 7.84
N CYS A 73 12.72 -3.03 8.98
CA CYS A 73 11.29 -3.25 9.24
C CYS A 73 10.46 -2.30 8.37
N ALA A 74 10.47 -2.53 7.06
CA ALA A 74 9.81 -1.69 6.06
C ALA A 74 8.28 -1.68 6.24
N SER A 75 7.72 -2.68 6.93
CA SER A 75 6.33 -2.67 7.38
C SER A 75 5.94 -1.41 8.15
N MET A 76 6.84 -0.86 8.97
CA MET A 76 6.60 0.38 9.73
C MET A 76 6.47 1.58 8.80
N ASP A 77 7.42 1.72 7.88
CA ASP A 77 7.49 2.83 6.94
C ASP A 77 6.35 2.75 5.91
N GLY A 78 6.01 1.54 5.44
CA GLY A 78 4.90 1.27 4.53
C GLY A 78 3.51 1.55 5.13
N ASN A 79 3.26 1.12 6.37
CA ASN A 79 2.01 1.46 7.08
C ASN A 79 1.90 2.97 7.31
N GLY A 80 3.00 3.64 7.68
CA GLY A 80 3.04 5.09 7.82
C GLY A 80 2.72 5.82 6.51
N LEU A 81 3.31 5.36 5.40
CA LEU A 81 3.04 5.88 4.07
C LEU A 81 1.56 5.69 3.68
N LEU A 82 1.02 4.48 3.85
CA LEU A 82 -0.38 4.18 3.58
C LEU A 82 -1.32 5.12 4.35
N VAL A 83 -1.10 5.27 5.66
CA VAL A 83 -1.89 6.18 6.51
C VAL A 83 -1.87 7.60 5.96
N CYS A 84 -0.68 8.14 5.68
CA CYS A 84 -0.53 9.51 5.20
C CYS A 84 -1.23 9.72 3.85
N CYS A 85 -1.06 8.80 2.89
CA CYS A 85 -1.73 8.88 1.60
C CYS A 85 -3.25 8.77 1.71
N ARG A 86 -3.78 7.89 2.58
CA ARG A 86 -5.23 7.78 2.81
C ARG A 86 -5.84 9.02 3.46
N LEU A 87 -5.03 9.82 4.16
CA LEU A 87 -5.42 11.11 4.75
C LEU A 87 -5.15 12.30 3.82
N GLY A 88 -4.79 12.07 2.55
CA GLY A 88 -4.58 13.14 1.56
C GLY A 88 -3.22 13.85 1.65
N MET A 89 -2.24 13.27 2.36
CA MET A 89 -0.93 13.87 2.59
C MET A 89 0.13 13.46 1.55
N GLN A 90 -0.25 12.91 0.39
CA GLN A 90 0.71 12.41 -0.61
C GLN A 90 1.71 13.46 -1.12
N ALA A 91 1.36 14.75 -1.06
CA ALA A 91 2.24 15.85 -1.48
C ALA A 91 3.17 16.36 -0.35
N ASP A 92 3.02 15.88 0.90
CA ASP A 92 3.91 16.29 1.99
C ASP A 92 5.34 15.77 1.72
N PRO A 93 6.37 16.64 1.76
CA PRO A 93 7.76 16.24 1.51
C PRO A 93 8.26 15.08 2.37
N ARG A 94 7.76 14.94 3.61
CA ARG A 94 8.09 13.85 4.52
C ARG A 94 7.52 12.52 4.03
N VAL A 95 6.33 12.55 3.43
CA VAL A 95 5.65 11.37 2.87
C VAL A 95 6.34 10.92 1.59
N ILE A 96 6.74 11.87 0.74
CA ILE A 96 7.56 11.61 -0.45
C ILE A 96 8.92 11.00 -0.06
N GLU A 97 9.56 11.50 1.00
CA GLU A 97 10.81 10.93 1.52
C GLU A 97 10.62 9.50 2.03
N LEU A 98 9.53 9.20 2.75
CA LEU A 98 9.22 7.81 3.16
C LEU A 98 9.11 6.88 1.96
N ALA A 99 8.35 7.27 0.94
CA ALA A 99 8.20 6.48 -0.28
C ALA A 99 9.54 6.30 -1.01
N THR A 100 10.33 7.37 -1.11
CA THR A 100 11.68 7.35 -1.71
C THR A 100 12.64 6.41 -0.98
N ARG A 101 12.57 6.35 0.36
CA ARG A 101 13.36 5.39 1.14
C ARG A 101 12.94 3.95 0.87
N LEU A 102 11.64 3.69 0.80
CA LEU A 102 11.13 2.35 0.50
C LEU A 102 11.65 1.85 -0.85
N THR A 103 11.65 2.69 -1.90
CA THR A 103 12.19 2.29 -3.21
C THR A 103 13.69 1.99 -3.15
N ARG A 104 14.47 2.77 -2.41
CA ARG A 104 15.91 2.52 -2.20
C ARG A 104 16.18 1.22 -1.45
N TRP A 105 15.31 0.86 -0.51
CA TRP A 105 15.46 -0.34 0.31
C TRP A 105 14.90 -1.61 -0.32
N GLN A 106 14.19 -1.49 -1.45
CA GLN A 106 13.57 -2.62 -2.13
C GLN A 106 14.63 -3.61 -2.63
N TRP A 107 14.44 -4.90 -2.34
CA TRP A 107 15.37 -5.95 -2.73
C TRP A 107 15.21 -6.30 -4.21
N PRO A 108 16.19 -7.02 -4.83
CA PRO A 108 16.10 -7.41 -6.23
C PRO A 108 14.83 -8.17 -6.59
N ASP A 109 14.33 -9.00 -5.66
CA ASP A 109 13.11 -9.78 -5.79
C ASP A 109 11.82 -8.96 -5.59
N GLY A 110 11.92 -7.63 -5.45
CA GLY A 110 10.78 -6.72 -5.38
C GLY A 110 10.18 -6.51 -3.98
N GLY A 111 10.57 -7.32 -2.99
CA GLY A 111 10.07 -7.17 -1.62
C GLY A 111 11.05 -6.47 -0.66
N TRP A 112 10.77 -6.62 0.64
CA TRP A 112 11.58 -6.14 1.75
C TRP A 112 11.74 -7.22 2.83
N ASN A 113 12.80 -7.11 3.64
CA ASN A 113 13.00 -7.95 4.82
C ASN A 113 13.82 -7.22 5.89
N CYS A 114 13.58 -7.54 7.15
CA CYS A 114 14.30 -7.00 8.31
C CYS A 114 15.34 -7.97 8.89
N ASP A 115 15.34 -9.25 8.49
CA ASP A 115 16.27 -10.25 9.01
C ASP A 115 17.72 -9.88 8.67
N ARG A 116 18.57 -9.81 9.70
CA ARG A 116 19.98 -9.39 9.59
C ARG A 116 20.94 -10.53 9.29
N ARG A 117 20.48 -11.78 9.24
CA ARG A 117 21.32 -12.92 8.88
C ARG A 117 21.84 -12.75 7.43
N PRO A 118 23.16 -12.77 7.20
CA PRO A 118 23.73 -12.51 5.87
C PRO A 118 23.23 -13.46 4.77
N GLY A 119 22.90 -14.69 5.12
CA GLY A 119 22.39 -15.71 4.19
C GLY A 119 20.93 -15.58 3.80
N VAL A 120 20.15 -14.66 4.42
CA VAL A 120 18.75 -14.43 4.02
C VAL A 120 18.74 -13.58 2.75
N THR A 121 18.26 -14.18 1.67
CA THR A 121 18.26 -13.61 0.31
C THR A 121 16.86 -13.30 -0.23
N HIS A 122 15.82 -13.82 0.42
CA HIS A 122 14.42 -13.65 0.03
C HIS A 122 13.70 -12.62 0.89
N SER A 123 12.81 -11.87 0.25
CA SER A 123 11.93 -10.93 0.95
C SER A 123 10.86 -11.64 1.78
N SER A 124 10.34 -10.92 2.78
CA SER A 124 9.27 -11.41 3.66
C SER A 124 7.92 -10.86 3.21
N PHE A 125 6.89 -11.69 3.17
CA PHE A 125 5.52 -11.25 2.90
C PHE A 125 5.04 -10.18 3.89
N HIS A 126 5.31 -10.39 5.18
CA HIS A 126 4.93 -9.48 6.25
C HIS A 126 5.59 -8.10 6.10
N GLU A 127 6.85 -8.06 5.69
CA GLU A 127 7.58 -6.80 5.51
C GLU A 127 7.30 -6.15 4.16
N SER A 128 6.87 -6.93 3.15
CA SER A 128 6.61 -6.43 1.80
C SER A 128 5.19 -5.92 1.60
N LEU A 129 4.23 -6.42 2.38
CA LEU A 129 2.82 -6.08 2.24
C LEU A 129 2.56 -4.58 2.50
N PRO A 130 2.97 -3.99 3.65
CA PRO A 130 2.70 -2.57 3.88
C PRO A 130 3.39 -1.61 2.89
N PRO A 131 4.66 -1.82 2.48
CA PRO A 131 5.27 -1.02 1.42
C PRO A 131 4.51 -1.06 0.10
N LEU A 132 4.05 -2.24 -0.35
CA LEU A 132 3.23 -2.34 -1.57
C LEU A 132 1.98 -1.46 -1.46
N ARG A 133 1.23 -1.59 -0.36
CA ARG A 133 0.00 -0.83 -0.13
C ARG A 133 0.26 0.67 -0.05
N GLY A 134 1.30 1.08 0.66
CA GLY A 134 1.70 2.48 0.80
C GLY A 134 2.14 3.11 -0.54
N LEU A 135 2.98 2.42 -1.31
CA LEU A 135 3.44 2.89 -2.61
C LEU A 135 2.30 2.94 -3.63
N ALA A 136 1.40 1.96 -3.63
CA ALA A 136 0.19 1.97 -4.44
C ALA A 136 -0.72 3.16 -4.09
N ALA A 137 -0.94 3.42 -2.79
CA ALA A 137 -1.72 4.58 -2.35
C ALA A 137 -1.06 5.93 -2.68
N HIS A 138 0.27 5.99 -2.72
CA HIS A 138 1.00 7.20 -3.13
C HIS A 138 0.87 7.47 -4.64
N GLY A 139 0.89 6.42 -5.48
CA GLY A 139 0.74 6.52 -6.94
C GLY A 139 1.96 7.08 -7.70
N GLY A 140 2.85 7.83 -7.05
CA GLY A 140 4.05 8.42 -7.66
C GLY A 140 5.25 7.49 -7.89
N PHE A 141 5.17 6.19 -7.58
CA PHE A 141 6.30 5.24 -7.68
C PHE A 141 5.92 3.93 -8.40
N PRO A 142 5.43 3.99 -9.65
CA PRO A 142 4.81 2.86 -10.34
C PRO A 142 5.74 1.65 -10.52
N GLU A 143 7.04 1.87 -10.78
CA GLU A 143 8.01 0.76 -10.95
C GLU A 143 8.20 -0.04 -9.66
N ALA A 144 8.41 0.65 -8.53
CA ALA A 144 8.57 0.00 -7.24
C ALA A 144 7.28 -0.73 -6.81
N THR A 145 6.12 -0.11 -7.05
CA THR A 145 4.81 -0.75 -6.83
C THR A 145 4.65 -2.01 -7.67
N ALA A 146 4.96 -1.97 -8.97
CA ALA A 146 4.84 -3.12 -9.86
C ALA A 146 5.76 -4.27 -9.43
N ARG A 147 7.02 -3.98 -9.08
CA ARG A 147 7.95 -5.01 -8.58
C ARG A 147 7.50 -5.62 -7.26
N ALA A 148 6.93 -4.82 -6.37
CA ALA A 148 6.37 -5.30 -5.11
C ALA A 148 5.12 -6.16 -5.33
N ALA A 149 4.26 -5.81 -6.28
CA ALA A 149 3.11 -6.64 -6.64
C ALA A 149 3.56 -7.96 -7.27
N GLU A 150 4.55 -7.93 -8.17
CA GLU A 150 5.12 -9.13 -8.81
C GLU A 150 5.68 -10.12 -7.78
N PHE A 151 6.26 -9.63 -6.68
CA PHE A 151 6.65 -10.48 -5.55
C PHE A 151 5.48 -11.33 -5.04
N PHE A 152 4.28 -10.77 -4.83
CA PHE A 152 3.13 -11.56 -4.40
C PHE A 152 2.57 -12.46 -5.51
N LEU A 153 2.58 -11.97 -6.76
CA LEU A 153 1.98 -12.67 -7.89
C LEU A 153 2.77 -13.92 -8.30
N ARG A 154 4.11 -13.89 -8.29
CA ARG A 154 4.93 -15.10 -8.56
C ARG A 154 4.70 -16.20 -7.52
N HIS A 155 4.35 -15.80 -6.30
CA HIS A 155 3.92 -16.71 -5.24
C HIS A 155 2.43 -17.05 -5.31
N ARG A 156 1.70 -16.68 -6.37
CA ARG A 156 0.23 -16.89 -6.47
C ARG A 156 -0.49 -16.52 -5.17
N MET A 157 -0.05 -15.41 -4.56
CA MET A 157 -0.49 -14.87 -3.27
C MET A 157 -0.10 -15.66 -2.00
N PHE A 158 0.12 -16.98 -2.01
CA PHE A 158 0.45 -17.73 -0.78
C PHE A 158 1.22 -19.05 -1.01
N ARG A 159 1.65 -19.31 -2.25
CA ARG A 159 2.31 -20.52 -2.72
C ARG A 159 3.83 -20.33 -2.78
N SER A 160 4.55 -21.38 -2.42
CA SER A 160 6.00 -21.44 -2.56
C SER A 160 6.38 -21.51 -4.05
N GLU A 161 7.45 -20.82 -4.43
CA GLU A 161 7.96 -20.88 -5.81
C GLU A 161 8.70 -22.18 -6.11
N SER A 162 9.20 -22.88 -5.08
CA SER A 162 10.01 -24.08 -5.28
C SER A 162 9.18 -25.33 -5.58
N ASP A 163 8.06 -25.49 -4.90
CA ASP A 163 7.23 -26.70 -4.92
C ASP A 163 5.75 -26.44 -5.15
N GLY A 164 5.30 -25.18 -5.15
CA GLY A 164 3.89 -24.84 -5.32
C GLY A 164 3.02 -25.17 -4.09
N GLU A 165 3.60 -25.55 -2.95
CA GLU A 165 2.84 -25.81 -1.73
C GLU A 165 2.45 -24.51 -1.03
N VAL A 166 1.44 -24.57 -0.15
CA VAL A 166 1.05 -23.42 0.67
C VAL A 166 2.19 -23.08 1.63
N ILE A 167 2.70 -21.85 1.58
CA ILE A 167 3.85 -21.40 2.41
C ILE A 167 3.51 -21.49 3.91
N ASN A 168 2.30 -21.06 4.27
CA ASN A 168 1.81 -21.10 5.64
C ASN A 168 0.28 -21.23 5.64
N GLN A 169 -0.23 -22.31 6.24
CA GLN A 169 -1.66 -22.59 6.33
C GLN A 169 -2.45 -21.47 7.06
N GLU A 170 -1.81 -20.76 7.98
CA GLU A 170 -2.44 -19.64 8.67
C GLU A 170 -2.80 -18.48 7.71
N TRP A 171 -2.07 -18.32 6.60
CA TRP A 171 -2.34 -17.25 5.64
C TRP A 171 -3.61 -17.45 4.84
N LEU A 172 -4.18 -18.65 4.89
CA LEU A 172 -5.49 -18.96 4.31
C LEU A 172 -6.64 -18.52 5.21
N GLN A 173 -6.38 -18.25 6.49
CA GLN A 173 -7.38 -17.72 7.41
C GLN A 173 -7.44 -16.19 7.32
N LEU A 174 -8.60 -15.62 7.64
CA LEU A 174 -8.81 -14.17 7.68
C LEU A 174 -8.55 -13.64 9.09
N HIS A 175 -7.84 -12.50 9.17
CA HIS A 175 -7.49 -11.87 10.44
C HIS A 175 -8.02 -10.45 10.53
N TRP A 176 -8.45 -10.07 11.74
CA TRP A 176 -8.82 -8.67 12.00
C TRP A 176 -8.54 -8.24 13.45
N PRO A 177 -7.87 -7.08 13.63
CA PRO A 177 -6.96 -6.45 12.69
C PRO A 177 -5.76 -7.36 12.42
N ALA A 178 -5.29 -7.42 11.17
CA ALA A 178 -4.09 -8.18 10.81
C ALA A 178 -2.80 -7.44 11.19
N TYR A 179 -2.84 -6.12 11.35
CA TYR A 179 -1.67 -5.28 11.63
C TYR A 179 -0.53 -5.45 10.62
N TRP A 180 0.58 -6.10 11.02
CA TRP A 180 1.71 -6.42 10.14
C TRP A 180 1.64 -7.85 9.58
N HIS A 181 0.71 -8.67 10.09
CA HIS A 181 0.56 -10.04 9.63
C HIS A 181 -0.03 -10.09 8.23
N TYR A 182 0.36 -11.13 7.50
CA TYR A 182 -0.09 -11.39 6.15
C TYR A 182 -1.19 -12.43 6.20
N ASP A 183 -2.23 -12.19 5.41
CA ASP A 183 -3.16 -13.20 4.93
C ASP A 183 -3.52 -12.94 3.48
N VAL A 184 -4.18 -13.92 2.87
CA VAL A 184 -4.58 -13.89 1.46
C VAL A 184 -5.46 -12.70 1.12
N LEU A 185 -6.35 -12.26 2.03
CA LEU A 185 -7.19 -11.08 1.80
C LEU A 185 -6.35 -9.81 1.80
N ALA A 186 -5.42 -9.65 2.73
CA ALA A 186 -4.51 -8.51 2.76
C ALA A 186 -3.66 -8.43 1.49
N GLY A 187 -3.16 -9.57 1.01
CA GLY A 187 -2.46 -9.68 -0.28
C GLY A 187 -3.34 -9.27 -1.46
N LEU A 188 -4.55 -9.81 -1.57
CA LEU A 188 -5.51 -9.48 -2.63
C LEU A 188 -5.86 -7.99 -2.63
N ARG A 189 -6.03 -7.39 -1.45
CA ARG A 189 -6.23 -5.93 -1.35
C ARG A 189 -5.03 -5.16 -1.85
N ALA A 190 -3.82 -5.56 -1.51
CA ALA A 190 -2.61 -4.86 -1.95
C ALA A 190 -2.44 -4.91 -3.47
N VAL A 191 -2.66 -6.07 -4.11
CA VAL A 191 -2.62 -6.16 -5.59
C VAL A 191 -3.82 -5.46 -6.24
N THR A 192 -4.97 -5.38 -5.57
CA THR A 192 -6.10 -4.57 -6.03
C THR A 192 -5.77 -3.07 -6.00
N GLU A 193 -5.17 -2.60 -4.91
CA GLU A 193 -4.70 -1.22 -4.76
C GLU A 193 -3.63 -0.88 -5.82
N ALA A 194 -2.80 -1.85 -6.21
CA ALA A 194 -1.84 -1.73 -7.31
C ALA A 194 -2.45 -1.89 -8.72
N GLY A 195 -3.76 -2.15 -8.85
CA GLY A 195 -4.44 -2.30 -10.13
C GLY A 195 -4.26 -3.65 -10.83
N LEU A 196 -3.78 -4.68 -10.12
CA LEU A 196 -3.35 -5.97 -10.67
C LEU A 196 -4.22 -7.17 -10.24
N VAL A 197 -5.38 -6.94 -9.62
CA VAL A 197 -6.29 -8.03 -9.18
C VAL A 197 -6.86 -8.88 -10.32
N ARG A 198 -6.72 -8.46 -11.58
CA ARG A 198 -7.14 -9.24 -12.76
C ARG A 198 -6.06 -10.15 -13.31
N ASP A 199 -4.86 -10.13 -12.75
CA ASP A 199 -3.81 -11.08 -13.12
C ASP A 199 -4.28 -12.50 -12.78
N ASP A 200 -4.15 -13.44 -13.72
CA ASP A 200 -4.64 -14.81 -13.57
C ASP A 200 -4.03 -15.53 -12.35
N ARG A 201 -2.85 -15.10 -11.90
CA ARG A 201 -2.17 -15.66 -10.70
C ARG A 201 -2.91 -15.33 -9.39
N THR A 202 -3.86 -14.40 -9.41
CA THR A 202 -4.73 -14.09 -8.26
C THR A 202 -5.96 -14.97 -8.15
N ARG A 203 -6.31 -15.74 -9.19
CA ARG A 203 -7.56 -16.49 -9.29
C ARG A 203 -7.76 -17.47 -8.13
N GLU A 204 -6.73 -18.25 -7.83
CA GLU A 204 -6.78 -19.23 -6.74
C GLU A 204 -7.05 -18.57 -5.38
N ALA A 205 -6.44 -17.41 -5.13
CA ALA A 205 -6.67 -16.63 -3.92
C ALA A 205 -8.08 -16.04 -3.86
N LEU A 206 -8.62 -15.58 -5.00
CA LEU A 206 -10.00 -15.09 -5.10
C LEU A 206 -11.01 -16.21 -4.86
N ASP A 207 -10.80 -17.39 -5.44
CA ASP A 207 -11.66 -18.57 -5.25
C ASP A 207 -11.63 -19.02 -3.78
N HIS A 208 -10.43 -19.04 -3.17
CA HIS A 208 -10.27 -19.33 -1.75
C HIS A 208 -10.99 -18.30 -0.87
N LEU A 209 -10.88 -17.00 -1.20
CA LEU A 209 -11.60 -15.95 -0.48
C LEU A 209 -13.12 -16.15 -0.61
N GLU A 210 -13.66 -16.42 -1.80
CA GLU A 210 -15.12 -16.64 -1.97
C GLU A 210 -15.60 -17.87 -1.19
N SER A 211 -14.81 -18.94 -1.12
CA SER A 211 -15.17 -20.13 -0.35
C SER A 211 -15.34 -19.87 1.16
N GLN A 212 -14.71 -18.81 1.68
CA GLN A 212 -14.85 -18.38 3.08
C GLN A 212 -16.08 -17.49 3.33
N ARG A 213 -16.87 -17.19 2.30
CA ARG A 213 -18.10 -16.42 2.44
C ARG A 213 -19.15 -17.25 3.17
N SER A 214 -19.58 -16.77 4.33
CA SER A 214 -20.63 -17.41 5.12
C SER A 214 -22.00 -17.34 4.41
N ALA A 215 -22.96 -18.17 4.82
CA ALA A 215 -24.31 -18.20 4.25
C ALA A 215 -25.06 -16.86 4.34
N ASP A 216 -24.71 -16.01 5.32
CA ASP A 216 -25.23 -14.64 5.44
C ASP A 216 -24.51 -13.63 4.54
N GLY A 217 -23.64 -14.10 3.64
CA GLY A 217 -22.93 -13.32 2.64
C GLY A 217 -21.72 -12.55 3.17
N LYS A 218 -21.28 -12.83 4.41
CA LYS A 218 -20.20 -12.09 5.11
C LYS A 218 -18.93 -12.93 5.26
N TRP A 219 -17.82 -12.22 5.49
CA TRP A 219 -16.54 -12.78 5.88
C TRP A 219 -16.23 -12.41 7.32
N ARG A 220 -15.58 -13.33 8.05
CA ARG A 220 -15.26 -13.18 9.48
C ARG A 220 -13.84 -13.61 9.74
N ALA A 221 -13.24 -13.05 10.78
CA ALA A 221 -11.95 -13.52 11.25
C ALA A 221 -12.11 -14.95 11.80
N ASN A 222 -11.35 -15.88 11.24
CA ASN A 222 -11.32 -17.30 11.62
C ASN A 222 -9.91 -17.79 11.93
N GLY A 223 -8.89 -16.95 11.71
CA GLY A 223 -7.50 -17.22 12.07
C GLY A 223 -7.14 -16.76 13.48
N ARG A 224 -5.84 -16.75 13.72
CA ARG A 224 -5.22 -16.34 14.98
C ARG A 224 -5.50 -14.87 15.27
N ARG A 225 -6.00 -14.59 16.47
CA ARG A 225 -6.03 -13.21 16.97
C ARG A 225 -4.63 -12.78 17.39
N TYR A 226 -4.06 -11.80 16.69
CA TYR A 226 -2.76 -11.20 16.99
C TYR A 226 -2.81 -10.10 18.08
N TRP A 227 -3.98 -9.96 18.69
CA TRP A 227 -4.27 -9.00 19.74
C TRP A 227 -5.11 -9.67 20.84
N LEU A 228 -5.02 -9.11 22.04
CA LEU A 228 -5.68 -9.59 23.25
C LEU A 228 -6.56 -8.49 23.84
N ARG A 229 -7.63 -8.89 24.53
CA ARG A 229 -8.46 -7.95 25.32
C ARG A 229 -7.78 -7.52 26.61
N ARG A 230 -6.97 -8.41 27.19
CA ARG A 230 -6.28 -8.25 28.49
C ARG A 230 -5.01 -9.09 28.47
N GLY A 231 -4.02 -8.68 29.27
CA GLY A 231 -2.73 -9.34 29.40
C GLY A 231 -1.58 -8.35 29.45
N ASP A 232 -0.36 -8.85 29.52
CA ASP A 232 0.84 -8.01 29.68
C ASP A 232 1.43 -7.54 28.34
N SER A 233 1.06 -8.19 27.24
CA SER A 233 1.53 -7.85 25.90
C SER A 233 0.45 -8.07 24.84
N ASN A 234 0.60 -7.40 23.69
CA ASN A 234 -0.34 -7.47 22.55
C ASN A 234 -1.79 -7.15 22.93
N VAL A 235 -2.02 -6.36 23.99
CA VAL A 235 -3.36 -5.86 24.31
C VAL A 235 -3.73 -4.75 23.35
N ASP A 236 -4.96 -4.76 22.87
CA ASP A 236 -5.51 -3.71 22.01
C ASP A 236 -6.37 -2.73 22.82
N VAL A 237 -6.48 -1.50 22.32
CA VAL A 237 -7.39 -0.48 22.85
C VAL A 237 -8.87 -0.81 22.57
N LEU A 238 -9.13 -1.70 21.61
CA LEU A 238 -10.45 -2.13 21.21
C LEU A 238 -10.61 -3.65 21.26
N ASP A 239 -11.85 -4.06 21.49
CA ASP A 239 -12.31 -5.41 21.22
C ASP A 239 -12.92 -5.45 19.82
N TRP A 240 -12.20 -6.04 18.87
CA TRP A 240 -12.61 -6.06 17.46
C TRP A 240 -13.62 -7.14 17.09
N GLY A 241 -14.00 -7.99 18.06
CA GLY A 241 -14.93 -9.10 17.81
C GLY A 241 -14.45 -10.03 16.70
N ASP A 242 -15.37 -10.43 15.82
CA ASP A 242 -15.11 -11.25 14.62
C ASP A 242 -14.76 -10.41 13.38
N GLY A 243 -14.77 -9.08 13.48
CA GLY A 243 -14.42 -8.16 12.41
C GLY A 243 -15.33 -8.21 11.17
N ALA A 244 -16.53 -8.81 11.27
CA ALA A 244 -17.32 -9.17 10.10
C ALA A 244 -17.65 -7.97 9.19
N ASP A 245 -17.98 -6.83 9.79
CA ASP A 245 -18.35 -5.61 9.08
C ASP A 245 -17.18 -5.01 8.28
N VAL A 246 -15.96 -5.11 8.80
CA VAL A 246 -14.76 -4.59 8.14
C VAL A 246 -14.27 -5.56 7.09
N LEU A 247 -14.12 -6.84 7.45
CA LEU A 247 -13.65 -7.87 6.53
C LEU A 247 -14.59 -8.03 5.33
N THR A 248 -15.90 -7.94 5.52
CA THR A 248 -16.85 -7.98 4.40
C THR A 248 -16.66 -6.81 3.44
N ARG A 249 -16.50 -5.57 3.93
CA ARG A 249 -16.22 -4.42 3.06
C ARG A 249 -14.91 -4.58 2.29
N GLN A 250 -13.89 -5.11 2.97
CA GLN A 250 -12.59 -5.36 2.40
C GLN A 250 -12.61 -6.47 1.34
N ALA A 251 -13.26 -7.61 1.61
CA ALA A 251 -13.38 -8.75 0.70
C ALA A 251 -14.18 -8.43 -0.56
N LEU A 252 -15.21 -7.59 -0.47
CA LEU A 252 -16.00 -7.18 -1.64
C LEU A 252 -15.20 -6.35 -2.66
N THR A 253 -14.11 -5.69 -2.23
CA THR A 253 -13.36 -4.77 -3.10
C THR A 253 -12.64 -5.50 -4.24
N PRO A 254 -11.82 -6.55 -3.99
CA PRO A 254 -11.24 -7.38 -5.05
C PRO A 254 -12.27 -7.89 -6.07
N PHE A 255 -13.42 -8.45 -5.64
CA PHE A 255 -14.45 -8.99 -6.53
C PHE A 255 -15.13 -7.92 -7.42
N ARG A 256 -15.32 -6.71 -6.90
CA ARG A 256 -15.85 -5.59 -7.70
C ARG A 256 -14.85 -5.18 -8.79
N CYS A 257 -13.57 -5.13 -8.45
CA CYS A 257 -12.52 -4.74 -9.38
C CYS A 257 -12.29 -5.79 -10.47
N THR A 258 -12.43 -7.09 -10.18
CA THR A 258 -12.36 -8.13 -11.22
C THR A 258 -13.54 -8.05 -12.20
N SER A 259 -14.74 -7.73 -11.70
CA SER A 259 -15.98 -7.65 -12.50
C SER A 259 -16.05 -6.45 -13.47
N ILE A 260 -15.21 -5.43 -13.32
CA ILE A 260 -15.39 -4.12 -13.99
C ILE A 260 -15.00 -4.02 -15.49
N ARG A 261 -14.52 -5.02 -16.25
CA ARG A 261 -13.87 -4.79 -17.59
C ARG A 261 -12.70 -3.75 -17.55
N PRO A 262 -11.57 -3.97 -18.24
CA PRO A 262 -10.56 -2.93 -18.38
C PRO A 262 -11.07 -1.82 -19.32
N PRO A 263 -10.67 -0.54 -19.12
CA PRO A 263 -10.78 0.42 -20.21
C PRO A 263 -10.04 -0.15 -21.43
N PRO A 264 -10.57 0.03 -22.65
CA PRO A 264 -9.89 -0.45 -23.85
C PRO A 264 -8.48 0.14 -23.89
N LEU A 265 -7.50 -0.70 -24.25
CA LEU A 265 -6.14 -0.25 -24.52
C LEU A 265 -6.20 0.92 -25.52
N PRO A 266 -5.41 1.99 -25.33
CA PRO A 266 -5.29 3.02 -26.36
C PRO A 266 -4.88 2.35 -27.67
N ASP A 267 -5.64 2.65 -28.74
CA ASP A 267 -5.46 2.09 -30.07
C ASP A 267 -4.04 2.38 -30.56
N MET A 268 -3.15 1.40 -30.42
CA MET A 268 -1.80 1.43 -30.98
C MET A 268 -1.87 1.13 -32.47
N ARG A 269 -2.50 2.04 -33.25
CA ARG A 269 -2.28 2.04 -34.69
C ARG A 269 -0.84 2.45 -34.95
N PRO A 270 -0.09 1.69 -35.76
CA PRO A 270 1.20 2.18 -36.23
C PRO A 270 0.97 3.47 -37.03
N PRO A 271 1.89 4.46 -36.94
CA PRO A 271 1.76 5.68 -37.71
C PRO A 271 1.68 5.34 -39.20
N SER A 272 0.62 5.82 -39.86
CA SER A 272 0.50 5.73 -41.32
C SER A 272 1.72 6.37 -41.96
N ARG A 273 2.41 5.59 -42.80
CA ARG A 273 3.39 6.11 -43.73
C ARG A 273 2.68 7.02 -44.73
N SER A 274 3.39 8.10 -45.10
CA SER A 274 3.22 8.94 -46.29
C SER A 274 2.39 10.22 -46.10
N VAL A 275 3.09 11.36 -45.95
CA VAL A 275 2.93 12.50 -46.87
C VAL A 275 4.33 13.08 -47.13
N LEU A 276 4.81 12.95 -48.37
CA LEU A 276 5.93 13.72 -48.90
C LEU A 276 5.54 15.20 -48.91
N ILE A 277 6.34 16.07 -48.30
CA ILE A 277 6.34 17.51 -48.63
C ILE A 277 7.63 17.77 -49.41
N ARG A 278 7.49 17.97 -50.73
CA ARG A 278 8.52 18.56 -51.58
C ARG A 278 8.54 20.07 -51.33
N ALA A 279 9.75 20.60 -51.23
CA ALA A 279 10.07 22.00 -51.08
C ALA A 279 9.65 22.85 -52.29
N ASP A 280 9.38 24.13 -52.05
CA ASP A 280 9.73 25.18 -53.01
C ASP A 280 10.25 26.42 -52.27
N ILE A 281 11.46 26.82 -52.68
CA ILE A 281 12.19 28.02 -52.29
C ILE A 281 12.09 28.97 -53.49
N ARG A 282 11.75 30.26 -53.26
CA ARG A 282 12.42 31.46 -53.84
C ARG A 282 11.73 32.78 -53.40
N PRO A 283 12.39 33.96 -53.54
CA PRO A 283 12.45 35.01 -52.51
C PRO A 283 11.78 36.34 -52.90
N SER A 284 11.57 37.25 -51.93
CA SER A 284 11.32 38.67 -52.21
C SER A 284 11.68 39.63 -51.04
N VAL A 285 12.62 40.52 -51.38
CA VAL A 285 13.15 41.82 -50.87
C VAL A 285 12.26 42.66 -49.91
N PRO A 286 12.84 43.51 -49.01
CA PRO A 286 12.12 44.27 -47.98
C PRO A 286 11.71 45.69 -48.40
N THR A 287 10.65 46.23 -47.76
CA THR A 287 10.24 47.65 -47.86
C THR A 287 10.01 48.28 -46.48
N VAL A 288 10.64 49.44 -46.29
CA VAL A 288 10.51 50.38 -45.15
C VAL A 288 9.33 51.34 -45.41
N PRO A 289 8.66 51.84 -44.36
CA PRO A 289 8.44 53.30 -44.24
C PRO A 289 8.68 53.79 -42.80
N ALA A 290 9.53 54.80 -42.57
CA ALA A 290 9.29 56.26 -42.67
C ALA A 290 8.74 56.87 -41.37
N ARG A 291 9.51 57.85 -40.86
CA ARG A 291 9.33 58.64 -39.63
C ARG A 291 8.16 59.61 -39.74
N LEU A 292 7.55 59.92 -38.59
CA LEU A 292 6.95 61.24 -38.30
C LEU A 292 7.21 61.61 -36.82
N GLN A 293 7.95 62.70 -36.61
CA GLN A 293 7.86 63.66 -35.47
C GLN A 293 6.87 64.78 -35.87
N PRO A 294 6.57 65.87 -35.10
CA PRO A 294 7.06 66.37 -33.78
C PRO A 294 5.88 66.61 -32.78
N ILE A 295 6.00 67.05 -31.51
CA ILE A 295 6.75 68.10 -30.80
C ILE A 295 7.00 67.60 -29.37
#